data_AF-A0A4Q3RIN5-F1
#
_entry.id   AF-A0A4Q3RIN5-F1
#
_cell.length_a   1.000
_cell.length_b   1.000
_cell.length_c   1.000
_cell.angle_alpha   90.00
_cell.angle_beta   90.00
_cell.angle_gamma   90.00
#
_symmetry.space_group_name_H-M   'P 1'
#
loop_
_entity.id
_entity.type
_entity.pdbx_description
1 polymer ?
#
loop_
_entity_poly.entity_id
_entity_poly.type
_entity_poly.pdbx_seq_one_letter_code
_entity_poly.pdbx_strand_id
1 'polypeptide(L)'
;MKKLLLPAFMLLVVLSSCGWTINDQSTLDMTLPKTYSPSKLAGEWVSGYTNFTQVIDAYNGRYLGNTWQSGKYFKITDDGRNSEFYFMAQSQYASSATKAVGTIRFDVGSTNEEGSFTFLALKAHYNGWGSVKVDRDATQDELKNNLTGKYYYRMENGWLRIEPGAEPGPYASSFKRL
;
A
#
# COMPACT_ATOMS: atom_id res chain seq x y z
N MET A 1 -67.91 -19.66 -7.36
CA MET A 1 -67.30 -18.93 -8.50
C MET A 1 -67.56 -17.43 -8.35
N LYS A 2 -66.57 -16.60 -8.71
CA LYS A 2 -66.52 -15.11 -8.71
C LYS A 2 -66.06 -14.49 -7.37
N LYS A 3 -64.76 -14.26 -7.19
CA LYS A 3 -63.85 -13.20 -7.71
C LYS A 3 -63.74 -12.08 -6.66
N LEU A 4 -62.76 -12.24 -5.77
CA LEU A 4 -62.32 -11.24 -4.80
C LEU A 4 -61.46 -10.17 -5.49
N LEU A 5 -61.71 -8.94 -5.09
CA LEU A 5 -61.08 -7.70 -5.53
C LEU A 5 -59.62 -7.60 -5.07
N LEU A 6 -58.77 -7.14 -5.99
CA LEU A 6 -57.46 -6.51 -5.72
C LEU A 6 -57.63 -5.20 -4.95
N PRO A 7 -56.66 -4.83 -4.09
CA PRO A 7 -55.67 -3.83 -4.50
C PRO A 7 -54.24 -4.23 -4.04
N ALA A 8 -53.26 -4.24 -4.94
CA ALA A 8 -52.41 -3.11 -5.32
C ALA A 8 -51.25 -2.84 -4.34
N PHE A 9 -50.04 -2.81 -4.93
CA PHE A 9 -48.97 -1.89 -4.58
C PHE A 9 -48.31 -2.03 -3.19
N MET A 10 -47.24 -2.81 -3.09
CA MET A 10 -46.04 -2.51 -2.27
C MET A 10 -45.12 -3.74 -2.29
N LEU A 11 -44.19 -3.81 -3.24
CA LEU A 11 -42.93 -4.53 -3.05
C LEU A 11 -41.91 -4.10 -4.13
N LEU A 12 -41.55 -2.82 -4.12
CA LEU A 12 -40.59 -2.23 -5.07
C LEU A 12 -39.52 -1.38 -4.36
N VAL A 13 -39.18 -1.72 -3.11
CA VAL A 13 -38.20 -0.97 -2.30
C VAL A 13 -37.30 -1.91 -1.48
N VAL A 14 -36.46 -2.73 -2.13
CA VAL A 14 -35.26 -3.30 -1.47
C VAL A 14 -34.07 -3.50 -2.43
N LEU A 15 -33.93 -2.63 -3.44
CA LEU A 15 -32.69 -2.55 -4.22
C LEU A 15 -32.10 -1.13 -4.18
N SER A 16 -32.19 -0.48 -3.02
CA SER A 16 -31.21 0.53 -2.62
C SER A 16 -29.96 -0.19 -2.12
N SER A 17 -29.24 -0.82 -3.07
CA SER A 17 -27.83 -1.13 -2.87
C SER A 17 -27.16 0.20 -2.54
N CYS A 18 -26.79 0.34 -1.25
CA CYS A 18 -25.89 1.35 -0.74
C CYS A 18 -24.57 1.20 -1.51
N GLY A 19 -24.50 1.82 -2.68
CA GLY A 19 -23.24 2.13 -3.33
C GLY A 19 -22.57 3.17 -2.46
N TRP A 20 -21.78 2.71 -1.49
CA TRP A 20 -20.72 3.53 -0.94
C TRP A 20 -19.75 3.81 -2.09
N THR A 21 -20.01 4.86 -2.83
CA THR A 21 -19.00 5.55 -3.64
C THR A 21 -18.02 6.15 -2.65
N ILE A 22 -17.04 5.32 -2.24
CA ILE A 22 -15.94 5.70 -1.36
C ILE A 22 -15.10 6.73 -2.12
N ASN A 23 -15.41 7.99 -1.89
CA ASN A 23 -14.59 9.14 -2.27
C ASN A 23 -13.63 9.50 -1.12
N ASP A 24 -13.07 8.48 -0.45
CA ASP A 24 -12.26 8.63 0.77
C ASP A 24 -10.76 8.68 0.46
N GLN A 25 -10.34 9.74 -0.24
CA GLN A 25 -8.93 10.15 -0.21
C GLN A 25 -8.72 11.45 0.59
N SER A 26 -9.79 12.09 1.10
CA SER A 26 -9.69 13.44 1.68
C SER A 26 -9.48 13.48 3.21
N THR A 27 -9.75 12.40 3.93
CA THR A 27 -9.72 12.37 5.41
C THR A 27 -8.67 11.37 5.94
N LEU A 28 -7.63 11.91 6.58
CA LEU A 28 -6.68 11.17 7.40
C LEU A 28 -7.27 11.02 8.81
N ASP A 29 -8.03 9.96 9.06
CA ASP A 29 -8.73 9.79 10.34
C ASP A 29 -8.47 8.41 10.97
N MET A 30 -7.99 8.42 12.22
CA MET A 30 -7.76 7.22 13.04
C MET A 30 -9.03 6.65 13.65
N THR A 31 -10.13 7.40 13.62
CA THR A 31 -11.43 7.00 14.17
C THR A 31 -12.23 6.14 13.20
N LEU A 32 -11.74 5.96 11.96
CA LEU A 32 -12.38 5.09 10.98
C LEU A 32 -12.61 3.68 11.54
N PRO A 33 -13.71 3.02 11.11
CA PRO A 33 -14.01 1.65 11.49
C PRO A 33 -12.81 0.73 11.22
N LYS A 34 -12.56 -0.19 12.15
CA LYS A 34 -11.50 -1.19 11.98
C LYS A 34 -11.83 -2.07 10.77
N THR A 35 -10.88 -2.22 9.85
CA THR A 35 -10.89 -3.31 8.87
C THR A 35 -9.85 -4.33 9.30
N TYR A 36 -10.31 -5.52 9.64
CA TYR A 36 -9.41 -6.60 10.02
C TYR A 36 -8.57 -7.04 8.81
N SER A 37 -7.29 -7.23 9.04
CA SER A 37 -6.39 -7.82 8.07
C SER A 37 -6.77 -9.29 7.84
N PRO A 38 -6.72 -9.77 6.59
CA PRO A 38 -6.67 -11.21 6.33
C PRO A 38 -5.59 -11.87 7.18
N SER A 39 -5.96 -12.92 7.92
CA SER A 39 -5.13 -13.60 8.93
C SER A 39 -3.68 -13.93 8.51
N LYS A 40 -3.41 -14.16 7.22
CA LYS A 40 -2.06 -14.47 6.72
C LYS A 40 -1.20 -13.24 6.40
N LEU A 41 -1.81 -12.06 6.29
CA LEU A 41 -1.12 -10.81 5.93
C LEU A 41 -0.56 -10.07 7.14
N ALA A 42 -1.19 -10.19 8.31
CA ALA A 42 -0.66 -9.61 9.52
C ALA A 42 0.75 -10.15 9.82
N GLY A 43 1.68 -9.23 10.07
CA GLY A 43 3.10 -9.53 10.24
C GLY A 43 4.01 -8.49 9.58
N GLU A 44 5.28 -8.84 9.51
CA GLU A 44 6.35 -7.99 9.01
C GLU A 44 6.92 -8.57 7.70
N TRP A 45 7.05 -7.70 6.71
CA TRP A 45 7.33 -8.06 5.32
C TRP A 45 8.45 -7.20 4.78
N VAL A 46 9.49 -7.82 4.23
CA VAL A 46 10.68 -7.13 3.70
C VAL A 46 10.92 -7.45 2.23
N SER A 47 11.31 -6.44 1.47
CA SER A 47 11.74 -6.55 0.07
C SER A 47 12.98 -5.70 -0.10
N GLY A 48 14.00 -6.17 -0.81
CA GLY A 48 15.16 -5.34 -1.06
C GLY A 48 16.36 -6.10 -1.57
N TYR A 49 17.42 -5.34 -1.81
CA TYR A 49 18.70 -5.85 -2.24
C TYR A 49 19.81 -5.00 -1.62
N THR A 50 20.89 -5.67 -1.24
CA THR A 50 21.93 -5.10 -0.36
C THR A 50 23.20 -4.71 -1.11
N ASN A 51 23.29 -4.92 -2.43
CA ASN A 51 24.51 -4.68 -3.20
C ASN A 51 24.28 -3.72 -4.37
N PHE A 52 25.25 -2.83 -4.60
CA PHE A 52 25.34 -1.98 -5.78
C PHE A 52 25.83 -2.79 -6.98
N THR A 53 25.20 -2.60 -8.13
CA THR A 53 25.67 -3.14 -9.42
C THR A 53 26.24 -1.99 -10.24
N GLN A 54 27.41 -2.19 -10.85
CA GLN A 54 27.94 -1.25 -11.83
C GLN A 54 27.20 -1.41 -13.16
N VAL A 55 26.77 -0.30 -13.74
CA VAL A 55 26.16 -0.26 -15.07
C VAL A 55 27.25 0.10 -16.07
N ILE A 56 27.49 -0.80 -17.01
CA ILE A 56 28.47 -0.64 -18.09
C ILE A 56 27.72 -0.61 -19.42
N ASP A 57 28.12 0.30 -20.31
CA ASP A 57 27.65 0.31 -21.70
C ASP A 57 28.20 -0.94 -22.42
N ALA A 58 27.29 -1.82 -22.84
CA ALA A 58 27.66 -3.09 -23.45
C ALA A 58 28.38 -2.94 -24.81
N TYR A 59 28.27 -1.79 -25.49
CA TYR A 59 28.84 -1.60 -26.82
C TYR A 59 30.26 -1.04 -26.79
N ASN A 60 30.59 -0.22 -25.79
CA ASN A 60 31.89 0.46 -25.72
C ASN A 60 32.62 0.28 -24.37
N GLY A 61 32.05 -0.46 -23.43
CA GLY A 61 32.65 -0.74 -22.12
C GLY A 61 32.70 0.47 -21.18
N ARG A 62 32.08 1.60 -21.54
CA ARG A 62 32.09 2.80 -20.72
C ARG A 62 31.25 2.59 -19.46
N TYR A 63 31.81 2.96 -18.32
CA TYR A 63 31.07 3.03 -17.06
C TYR A 63 29.97 4.09 -17.13
N LEU A 64 28.72 3.69 -16.90
CA LEU A 64 27.54 4.56 -16.93
C LEU A 64 27.10 5.00 -15.53
N GLY A 65 27.47 4.26 -14.48
CA GLY A 65 27.10 4.58 -13.11
C GLY A 65 26.97 3.35 -12.21
N ASN A 66 26.59 3.58 -10.95
CA ASN A 66 26.21 2.54 -10.02
C ASN A 66 24.68 2.53 -9.88
N THR A 67 24.09 1.36 -9.67
CA THR A 67 22.70 1.26 -9.20
C THR A 67 22.60 1.76 -7.76
N TRP A 68 21.39 1.72 -7.20
CA TRP A 68 21.13 2.02 -5.79
C TRP A 68 21.16 0.71 -5.00
N GLN A 69 21.10 0.75 -3.68
CA GLN A 69 20.59 -0.32 -2.82
C GLN A 69 19.20 0.13 -2.41
N SER A 70 18.26 -0.79 -2.23
CA SER A 70 16.98 -0.40 -1.65
C SER A 70 16.38 -1.47 -0.77
N GLY A 71 15.63 -0.98 0.21
CA GLY A 71 14.86 -1.78 1.14
C GLY A 71 13.46 -1.20 1.27
N LYS A 72 12.47 -2.07 1.30
CA LYS A 72 11.08 -1.78 1.63
C LYS A 72 10.69 -2.69 2.78
N TYR A 73 9.92 -2.15 3.70
CA TYR A 73 9.35 -2.89 4.82
C TYR A 73 7.89 -2.49 5.00
N PHE A 74 7.06 -3.49 5.23
CA PHE A 74 5.67 -3.33 5.64
C PHE A 74 5.45 -4.07 6.96
N LYS A 75 4.84 -3.38 7.92
CA LYS A 75 4.22 -3.99 9.09
C LYS A 75 2.72 -3.84 8.95
N ILE A 76 2.05 -4.98 8.83
CA ILE A 76 0.59 -5.05 8.77
C ILE A 76 0.13 -5.57 10.12
N THR A 77 -0.70 -4.80 10.82
CA THR A 77 -1.30 -5.22 12.09
C THR A 77 -2.66 -5.89 11.84
N ASP A 78 -3.12 -6.69 12.80
CA ASP A 78 -4.38 -7.44 12.69
C ASP A 78 -5.61 -6.56 12.43
N ASP A 79 -5.63 -5.34 12.96
CA ASP A 79 -6.72 -4.37 12.75
C ASP A 79 -6.34 -3.22 11.80
N GLY A 80 -5.20 -3.33 11.13
CA GLY A 80 -4.65 -2.35 10.20
C GLY A 80 -4.10 -1.08 10.85
N ARG A 81 -4.35 -0.81 12.14
CA ARG A 81 -3.91 0.43 12.81
C ARG A 81 -2.45 0.36 13.22
N ASN A 82 -1.77 1.51 13.22
CA ASN A 82 -0.33 1.61 13.49
C ASN A 82 0.51 0.68 12.57
N SER A 83 0.02 0.46 11.36
CA SER A 83 0.79 -0.21 10.32
C SER A 83 1.93 0.70 9.89
N GLU A 84 3.07 0.10 9.54
CA GLU A 84 4.27 0.84 9.19
C GLU A 84 4.66 0.55 7.74
N PHE A 85 5.02 1.60 7.02
CA PHE A 85 5.69 1.50 5.74
C PHE A 85 7.05 2.17 5.86
N TYR A 86 8.10 1.45 5.48
CA TYR A 86 9.44 2.00 5.47
C TYR A 86 10.08 1.75 4.11
N PHE A 87 10.70 2.79 3.57
CA PHE A 87 11.49 2.72 2.35
C PHE A 87 12.86 3.31 2.61
N MET A 88 13.90 2.65 2.11
CA MET A 88 15.26 3.16 2.08
C MET A 88 15.83 3.00 0.68
N ALA A 89 16.52 4.02 0.21
CA ALA A 89 17.36 3.97 -0.96
C ALA A 89 18.73 4.54 -0.62
N GLN A 90 19.77 3.82 -1.00
CA GLN A 90 21.15 4.24 -0.82
C GLN A 90 21.85 4.22 -2.18
N SER A 91 22.79 5.11 -2.41
CA SER A 91 23.75 5.13 -3.51
C SER A 91 25.13 5.40 -2.93
N GLN A 92 26.15 5.52 -3.78
CA GLN A 92 27.51 5.85 -3.35
C GLN A 92 27.59 7.17 -2.56
N TYR A 93 26.76 8.17 -2.91
CA TYR A 93 26.89 9.54 -2.37
C TYR A 93 25.61 10.07 -1.72
N ALA A 94 24.47 9.44 -1.99
CA ALA A 94 23.17 9.89 -1.52
C ALA A 94 22.45 8.72 -0.84
N SER A 95 21.83 8.99 0.29
CA SER A 95 20.92 8.04 0.93
C SER A 95 19.66 8.76 1.37
N SER A 96 18.55 8.05 1.32
CA SER A 96 17.28 8.51 1.83
C SER A 96 16.50 7.37 2.46
N ALA A 97 15.71 7.73 3.46
CA ALA A 97 14.78 6.86 4.15
C ALA A 97 13.49 7.62 4.40
N THR A 98 12.38 6.93 4.23
CA THR A 98 11.04 7.39 4.58
C THR A 98 10.44 6.37 5.53
N LYS A 99 10.03 6.81 6.72
CA LYS A 99 9.20 6.01 7.62
C LYS A 99 7.81 6.63 7.67
N ALA A 100 6.78 5.88 7.31
CA ALA A 100 5.39 6.27 7.45
C ALA A 100 4.67 5.32 8.42
N VAL A 101 3.82 5.89 9.27
CA VAL A 101 2.93 5.16 10.18
C VAL A 101 1.50 5.56 9.86
N GLY A 102 0.62 4.58 9.76
CA GLY A 102 -0.72 4.79 9.25
C GLY A 102 -1.71 3.70 9.63
N THR A 103 -2.85 3.75 8.94
CA THR A 103 -3.90 2.73 9.02
C THR A 103 -4.06 2.07 7.66
N ILE A 104 -4.07 0.74 7.63
CA ILE A 104 -4.43 -0.03 6.43
C ILE A 104 -5.94 -0.28 6.45
N ARG A 105 -6.61 0.11 5.37
CA ARG A 105 -8.01 -0.21 5.11
C ARG A 105 -8.11 -1.25 4.00
N PHE A 106 -8.50 -2.47 4.32
CA PHE A 106 -8.72 -3.51 3.31
C PHE A 106 -10.05 -3.30 2.58
N ASP A 107 -10.03 -3.48 1.26
CA ASP A 107 -11.24 -3.43 0.44
C ASP A 107 -12.08 -4.69 0.65
N VAL A 108 -13.40 -4.54 0.53
CA VAL A 108 -14.35 -5.66 0.59
C VAL A 108 -13.97 -6.72 -0.45
N GLY A 109 -13.92 -7.98 -0.03
CA GLY A 109 -13.51 -9.11 -0.88
C GLY A 109 -12.02 -9.44 -0.82
N SER A 110 -11.21 -8.67 -0.10
CA SER A 110 -9.82 -9.02 0.20
C SER A 110 -9.73 -10.33 1.00
N THR A 111 -8.86 -11.23 0.56
CA THR A 111 -8.66 -12.58 1.13
C THR A 111 -7.24 -12.78 1.65
N ASN A 112 -6.90 -13.98 2.11
CA ASN A 112 -5.52 -14.28 2.48
C ASN A 112 -4.61 -14.42 1.24
N GLU A 113 -5.20 -14.57 0.05
CA GLU A 113 -4.50 -14.93 -1.18
C GLU A 113 -4.37 -13.73 -2.12
N GLU A 114 -5.37 -12.87 -2.20
CA GLU A 114 -5.33 -11.66 -3.02
C GLU A 114 -6.37 -10.62 -2.58
N GLY A 115 -6.16 -9.37 -3.00
CA GLY A 115 -7.09 -8.28 -2.76
C GLY A 115 -6.44 -6.91 -2.90
N SER A 116 -7.03 -5.92 -2.24
CA SER A 116 -6.46 -4.58 -2.20
C SER A 116 -6.69 -3.88 -0.88
N PHE A 117 -5.84 -2.90 -0.59
CA PHE A 117 -5.96 -2.07 0.59
C PHE A 117 -5.50 -0.64 0.31
N THR A 118 -6.02 0.31 1.08
CA THR A 118 -5.51 1.68 1.13
C THR A 118 -4.66 1.84 2.38
N PHE A 119 -3.39 2.21 2.22
CA PHE A 119 -2.57 2.69 3.33
C PHE A 119 -2.84 4.19 3.51
N LEU A 120 -3.42 4.57 4.64
CA LEU A 120 -3.72 5.93 5.05
C LEU A 120 -2.57 6.43 5.94
N ALA A 121 -1.65 7.21 5.38
CA ALA A 121 -0.47 7.70 6.10
C ALA A 121 -0.86 8.82 7.07
N LEU A 122 -0.60 8.63 8.37
CA LEU A 122 -0.99 9.59 9.41
C LEU A 122 0.20 10.42 9.87
N LYS A 123 1.39 9.82 9.85
CA LYS A 123 2.67 10.46 10.17
C LYS A 123 3.72 9.88 9.26
N ALA A 124 4.66 10.72 8.86
CA ALA A 124 5.86 10.23 8.19
C ALA A 124 7.02 11.17 8.44
N HIS A 125 8.22 10.61 8.35
CA HIS A 125 9.47 11.32 8.52
C HIS A 125 10.41 10.97 7.38
N TYR A 126 10.96 12.01 6.76
CA TYR A 126 11.97 11.90 5.71
C TYR A 126 13.34 12.16 6.32
N ASN A 127 14.26 11.22 6.13
CA ASN A 127 15.64 11.37 6.53
C ASN A 127 16.55 11.07 5.34
N GLY A 128 17.41 11.99 4.96
CA GLY A 128 18.37 11.85 3.89
C GLY A 128 19.73 12.39 4.30
N TRP A 129 20.76 11.64 3.93
CA TRP A 129 22.14 11.92 4.25
C TRP A 129 23.06 11.74 3.03
N GLY A 130 24.33 12.14 3.19
CA GLY A 130 25.25 12.30 2.06
C GLY A 130 24.95 13.60 1.31
N SER A 131 24.77 13.53 -0.01
CA SER A 131 24.44 14.69 -0.84
C SER A 131 22.96 15.12 -0.77
N VAL A 132 22.06 14.23 -0.35
CA VAL A 132 20.67 14.58 -0.01
C VAL A 132 20.67 15.06 1.44
N LYS A 133 20.11 16.25 1.69
CA LYS A 133 19.97 16.83 3.03
C LYS A 133 18.50 17.09 3.32
N VAL A 134 17.83 16.11 3.91
CA VAL A 134 16.45 16.25 4.38
C VAL A 134 16.34 15.56 5.74
N ASP A 135 15.78 16.23 6.72
CA ASP A 135 15.48 15.67 8.03
C ASP A 135 14.27 16.44 8.55
N ARG A 136 13.08 15.91 8.26
CA ARG A 136 11.81 16.57 8.61
C ARG A 136 10.64 15.61 8.55
N ASP A 137 9.58 16.00 9.26
CA ASP A 137 8.28 15.37 9.11
C ASP A 137 7.62 15.74 7.77
N ALA A 138 6.77 14.85 7.30
CA ALA A 138 5.94 15.07 6.12
C ALA A 138 4.86 16.12 6.43
N THR A 139 4.57 16.98 5.45
CA THR A 139 3.44 17.90 5.53
C THR A 139 2.12 17.14 5.40
N GLN A 140 1.01 17.77 5.80
CA GLN A 140 -0.33 17.18 5.63
C GLN A 140 -0.64 16.88 4.15
N ASP A 141 -0.18 17.74 3.23
CA ASP A 141 -0.39 17.51 1.80
C ASP A 141 0.43 16.32 1.28
N GLU A 142 1.66 16.12 1.78
CA GLU A 142 2.47 14.95 1.43
C GLU A 142 1.86 13.66 1.98
N LEU A 143 1.31 13.68 3.20
CA LEU A 143 0.63 12.54 3.79
C LEU A 143 -0.60 12.13 2.97
N LYS A 144 -1.40 13.11 2.50
CA LYS A 144 -2.61 12.86 1.71
C LYS A 144 -2.33 12.44 0.27
N ASN A 145 -1.40 13.11 -0.39
CA ASN A 145 -1.24 12.98 -1.85
C ASN A 145 -0.11 12.02 -2.26
N ASN A 146 0.91 11.83 -1.42
CA ASN A 146 2.11 11.08 -1.81
C ASN A 146 2.29 9.78 -1.03
N LEU A 147 1.90 9.77 0.25
CA LEU A 147 2.13 8.64 1.15
C LEU A 147 0.87 7.81 1.40
N THR A 148 -0.30 8.38 1.15
CA THR A 148 -1.56 7.65 1.16
C THR A 148 -1.84 7.12 -0.23
N GLY A 149 -2.14 5.82 -0.33
CA GLY A 149 -2.31 5.18 -1.63
C GLY A 149 -3.01 3.84 -1.56
N LYS A 150 -3.60 3.46 -2.69
CA LYS A 150 -4.21 2.14 -2.89
C LYS A 150 -3.16 1.17 -3.43
N TYR A 151 -3.12 -0.02 -2.85
CA TYR A 151 -2.22 -1.10 -3.19
C TYR A 151 -3.03 -2.36 -3.44
N TYR A 152 -2.63 -3.13 -4.44
CA TYR A 152 -3.15 -4.46 -4.68
C TYR A 152 -2.09 -5.47 -4.29
N TYR A 153 -2.53 -6.63 -3.82
CA TYR A 153 -1.62 -7.68 -3.38
C TYR A 153 -2.07 -9.06 -3.83
N ARG A 154 -1.08 -9.95 -3.95
CA ARG A 154 -1.26 -11.38 -4.19
C ARG A 154 -0.20 -12.18 -3.46
N MET A 155 -0.59 -13.29 -2.87
CA MET A 155 0.32 -14.28 -2.29
C MET A 155 0.77 -15.25 -3.37
N GLU A 156 2.06 -15.32 -3.63
CA GLU A 156 2.67 -16.22 -4.61
C GLU A 156 3.81 -17.00 -3.96
N ASN A 157 3.66 -18.33 -3.81
CA ASN A 157 4.70 -19.21 -3.24
C ASN A 157 5.25 -18.73 -1.88
N GLY A 158 4.39 -18.18 -1.02
CA GLY A 158 4.76 -17.64 0.29
C GLY A 158 5.35 -16.22 0.27
N TRP A 159 5.44 -15.60 -0.90
CA TRP A 159 5.82 -14.20 -1.07
C TRP A 159 4.58 -13.33 -1.19
N LEU A 160 4.61 -12.15 -0.56
CA LEU A 160 3.60 -11.12 -0.71
C LEU A 160 4.01 -10.22 -1.87
N ARG A 161 3.26 -10.25 -2.97
CA ARG A 161 3.44 -9.35 -4.12
C ARG A 161 2.58 -8.12 -3.88
N ILE A 162 3.14 -6.92 -3.96
CA ILE A 162 2.40 -5.66 -3.79
C ILE A 162 2.70 -4.73 -4.97
N GLU A 163 1.64 -4.13 -5.53
CA GLU A 163 1.69 -3.13 -6.60
C GLU A 163 0.80 -1.93 -6.26
N PRO A 164 1.28 -0.68 -6.40
CA PRO A 164 0.45 0.50 -6.23
C PRO A 164 -0.51 0.68 -7.43
N GLY A 165 -1.78 0.96 -7.16
CA GLY A 165 -2.75 1.41 -8.17
C GLY A 165 -3.35 0.36 -9.11
N ALA A 166 -2.73 -0.82 -9.27
CA ALA A 166 -3.24 -1.91 -10.11
C ALA A 166 -2.87 -3.29 -9.57
N GLU A 167 -3.52 -4.34 -10.08
CA GLU A 167 -3.24 -5.74 -9.75
C GLU A 167 -1.76 -6.11 -9.94
N PRO A 168 -1.17 -6.98 -9.08
CA PRO A 168 0.23 -7.34 -9.18
C PRO A 168 0.60 -7.97 -10.53
N GLY A 169 1.45 -7.26 -11.28
CA GLY A 169 2.05 -7.74 -12.52
C GLY A 169 3.43 -8.39 -12.31
N PRO A 170 4.17 -8.69 -13.40
CA PRO A 170 5.51 -9.28 -13.33
C PRO A 170 6.51 -8.42 -12.53
N TYR A 171 6.34 -7.10 -12.55
CA TYR A 171 7.24 -6.13 -11.92
C TYR A 171 6.84 -5.73 -10.50
N ALA A 172 5.79 -6.36 -9.94
CA ALA A 172 5.37 -6.07 -8.57
C ALA A 172 6.51 -6.33 -7.58
N SER A 173 6.51 -5.59 -6.47
CA SER A 173 7.50 -5.79 -5.42
C SER A 173 7.21 -7.09 -4.67
N SER A 174 8.20 -7.97 -4.55
CA SER A 174 8.09 -9.23 -3.79
C SER A 174 8.62 -9.05 -2.38
N PHE A 175 7.75 -9.30 -1.39
CA PHE A 175 8.11 -9.25 0.01
C PHE A 175 8.15 -10.63 0.62
N LYS A 176 9.20 -10.87 1.42
CA LYS A 176 9.33 -12.05 2.27
C LYS A 176 8.89 -11.70 3.68
N ARG A 177 8.21 -12.63 4.34
CA ARG A 177 7.91 -12.52 5.77
C ARG A 177 9.20 -12.62 6.60
N LEU A 178 9.32 -11.79 7.64
CA LEU A 178 10.36 -11.92 8.68
C LEU A 178 10.02 -13.02 9.69
#